data_AF-A0A485AVX5-F1
#
_entry.id   AF-A0A485AVX5-F1
#
_cell.length_a   1.000
_cell.length_b   1.000
_cell.length_c   1.000
_cell.angle_alpha   90.00
_cell.angle_beta   90.00
_cell.angle_gamma   90.00
#
_symmetry.space_group_name_H-M   'P 1'
#
loop_
_entity.id
_entity.type
_entity.pdbx_description
1 polymer ?
#
loop_
_entity_poly.entity_id
_entity_poly.type
_entity_poly.pdbx_seq_one_letter_code
_entity_poly.pdbx_strand_id
1 'polypeptide(L)'
;MAGAALLAIVVIPILMGFWIRGKIPAETSNPLNRFLIRIYHPLLLKVLHWPKTTLLVALLSILTIIWPLSRVGGEFLPQINEGDLLYMPSTLPGISAAQAADMLQKTDKLIMTVPEVARVFGKTGKAETATDSAPLEMVETTIQLKPQAQWRAGMTMEKIIEELDKTVRLPGLANLWYRRFVTASICSPPGSKARSALRFPARYSPISTRSQNGSKWSPEPYRASPRRWQNAWWAGAILISLSTAKKRPAMA
;
A
#
# COMPACT_ATOMS: atom_id res chain seq x y z
N MET A 1 -7.18 -16.12 11.48
CA MET A 1 -7.34 -16.42 12.91
C MET A 1 -7.86 -17.84 13.16
N ALA A 2 -9.02 -18.23 12.62
CA ALA A 2 -9.58 -19.57 12.83
C ALA A 2 -8.63 -20.73 12.47
N GLY A 3 -7.94 -20.67 11.33
CA GLY A 3 -6.95 -21.69 10.95
C GLY A 3 -5.76 -21.79 11.93
N ALA A 4 -5.28 -20.64 12.44
CA ALA A 4 -4.20 -20.63 13.43
C ALA A 4 -4.67 -21.23 14.77
N ALA A 5 -5.90 -20.95 15.20
CA ALA A 5 -6.47 -21.52 16.42
C ALA A 5 -6.68 -23.05 16.30
N LEU A 6 -7.19 -23.52 15.15
CA LEU A 6 -7.35 -24.96 14.88
C LEU A 6 -6.00 -25.69 14.87
N LEU A 7 -5.00 -25.12 14.20
CA LEU A 7 -3.64 -25.66 14.24
C LEU A 7 -3.05 -25.60 15.66
N ALA A 8 -3.31 -24.54 16.44
CA ALA A 8 -2.83 -24.43 17.80
C ALA A 8 -3.42 -25.50 18.73
N ILE A 9 -4.69 -25.87 18.56
CA ILE A 9 -5.34 -26.89 19.40
C ILE A 9 -4.94 -28.30 18.96
N VAL A 10 -4.74 -28.55 17.67
CA VAL A 10 -4.47 -29.89 17.15
C VAL A 10 -2.96 -30.16 17.05
N VAL A 11 -2.23 -29.29 16.38
CA VAL A 11 -0.82 -29.53 16.01
C VAL A 11 0.12 -29.24 17.16
N ILE A 12 -0.11 -28.20 17.98
CA ILE A 12 0.80 -27.87 19.08
C ILE A 12 0.86 -28.97 20.15
N PRO A 13 -0.24 -29.56 20.64
CA PRO A 13 -0.16 -30.67 21.61
C PRO A 13 0.53 -31.90 21.06
N ILE A 14 0.29 -32.24 19.79
CA ILE A 14 0.93 -33.38 19.11
C ILE A 14 2.44 -33.15 19.00
N LEU A 15 2.86 -31.96 18.56
CA LEU A 15 4.28 -31.61 18.44
C LEU A 15 4.96 -31.50 19.80
N MET A 16 4.30 -30.92 20.82
CA MET A 16 4.83 -30.87 22.18
C MET A 16 5.08 -32.28 22.72
N GLY A 17 4.14 -33.20 22.55
CA GLY A 17 4.33 -34.60 22.98
C GLY A 17 5.37 -35.36 22.16
N PHE A 18 5.55 -35.01 20.88
CA PHE A 18 6.53 -35.67 20.01
C PHE A 18 7.98 -35.19 20.25
N TRP A 19 8.19 -33.88 20.41
CA TRP A 19 9.52 -33.26 20.56
C TRP A 19 9.97 -33.08 22.00
N ILE A 20 9.08 -32.80 22.96
CA ILE A 20 9.46 -32.58 24.35
C ILE A 20 9.53 -33.94 25.05
N ARG A 21 10.68 -34.61 24.91
CA ARG A 21 11.01 -35.84 25.64
C ARG A 21 12.05 -35.52 26.71
N GLY A 22 11.72 -35.77 27.98
CA GLY A 22 12.61 -35.53 29.12
C GLY A 22 11.89 -35.01 30.37
N LYS A 23 12.64 -34.68 31.42
CA LYS A 23 12.11 -34.06 32.65
C LYS A 23 11.82 -32.59 32.36
N ILE A 24 10.57 -32.15 32.49
CA ILE A 24 10.20 -30.74 32.41
C ILE A 24 10.76 -30.05 33.66
N PRO A 25 11.74 -29.14 33.54
CA PRO A 25 12.30 -28.46 34.71
C PRO A 25 11.24 -27.53 35.31
N ALA A 26 11.23 -27.42 36.64
CA ALA A 26 10.28 -26.56 37.33
C ALA A 26 10.41 -25.11 36.85
N GLU A 27 9.29 -24.40 36.79
CA GLU A 27 9.19 -23.04 36.29
C GLU A 27 10.19 -22.05 36.93
N THR A 28 10.55 -22.30 38.18
CA THR A 28 11.47 -21.51 39.01
C THR A 28 12.96 -21.80 38.79
N SER A 29 13.28 -22.86 38.02
CA SER A 29 14.65 -23.24 37.69
C SER A 29 15.31 -22.26 36.70
N ASN A 30 14.52 -21.60 35.87
CA ASN A 30 15.01 -20.57 34.96
C ASN A 30 15.23 -19.25 35.73
N PRO A 31 16.46 -18.72 35.78
CA PRO A 31 16.76 -17.49 36.51
C PRO A 31 15.96 -16.28 36.02
N LEU A 32 15.67 -16.21 34.72
CA LEU A 32 14.86 -15.14 34.14
C LEU A 32 13.44 -15.20 34.68
N ASN A 33 12.82 -16.37 34.63
CA ASN A 33 11.45 -16.52 35.08
C ASN A 33 11.31 -16.29 36.59
N ARG A 34 12.27 -16.76 37.37
CA ARG A 34 12.35 -16.47 38.81
C ARG A 34 12.39 -14.97 39.11
N PHE A 35 13.12 -14.20 38.30
CA PHE A 35 13.19 -12.75 38.44
C PHE A 35 11.85 -12.07 38.08
N LEU A 36 11.21 -12.46 36.97
CA LEU A 36 9.91 -11.92 36.57
C LEU A 36 8.83 -12.20 37.63
N ILE A 37 8.78 -13.44 38.13
CA ILE A 37 7.85 -13.83 39.21
C ILE A 37 8.11 -13.01 40.48
N ARG A 38 9.38 -12.77 40.83
CA ARG A 38 9.77 -11.98 42.00
C ARG A 38 9.31 -10.52 41.92
N ILE A 39 9.20 -9.95 40.72
CA ILE A 39 8.68 -8.59 40.50
C ILE A 39 7.15 -8.59 40.43
N TYR A 40 6.56 -9.57 39.74
CA TYR A 40 5.11 -9.66 39.55
C TYR A 40 4.38 -9.92 40.87
N HIS A 41 4.84 -10.88 41.66
CA HIS A 41 4.17 -11.32 42.89
C HIS A 41 3.92 -10.20 43.93
N PRO A 42 4.89 -9.33 44.28
CA PRO A 42 4.64 -8.24 45.22
C PRO A 42 3.68 -7.17 44.66
N LEU A 43 3.68 -6.94 43.35
CA LEU A 43 2.73 -6.03 42.72
C LEU A 43 1.30 -6.59 42.76
N LEU A 44 1.15 -7.89 42.50
CA LEU A 44 -0.14 -8.58 42.61
C LEU A 44 -0.71 -8.50 44.03
N LEU A 45 0.11 -8.77 45.05
CA LEU A 45 -0.31 -8.67 46.45
C LEU A 45 -0.72 -7.23 46.82
N LYS A 46 0.00 -6.21 46.33
CA LYS A 46 -0.39 -4.80 46.52
C LYS A 46 -1.73 -4.47 45.88
N VAL A 47 -1.97 -4.95 44.65
CA VAL A 47 -3.24 -4.77 43.94
C VAL A 47 -4.41 -5.41 44.70
N LEU A 48 -4.20 -6.61 45.26
CA LEU A 48 -5.21 -7.35 46.00
C LEU A 48 -5.49 -6.77 47.39
N HIS A 49 -4.51 -6.07 47.99
CA HIS A 49 -4.67 -5.44 49.29
C HIS A 49 -5.68 -4.28 49.25
N TRP A 50 -5.64 -3.44 48.20
CA TRP A 50 -6.54 -2.28 48.04
C TRP A 50 -7.30 -2.29 46.70
N PRO A 51 -8.24 -3.23 46.51
CA PRO A 51 -8.89 -3.44 45.21
C PRO A 51 -9.67 -2.21 44.71
N LYS A 52 -10.28 -1.44 45.63
CA LYS A 52 -11.00 -0.19 45.30
C LYS A 52 -10.07 0.88 44.72
N THR A 53 -8.86 1.01 45.27
CA THR A 53 -7.88 2.00 44.79
C THR A 53 -7.33 1.61 43.42
N THR A 54 -7.05 0.32 43.20
CA THR A 54 -6.63 -0.19 41.89
C THR A 54 -7.69 0.09 40.82
N LEU A 55 -8.95 -0.13 41.14
CA LEU A 55 -10.06 0.10 40.20
C LEU A 55 -10.23 1.59 39.87
N LEU A 56 -10.01 2.48 40.87
CA LEU A 56 -9.99 3.92 40.66
C LEU A 56 -8.82 4.35 39.77
N VAL A 57 -7.60 3.82 40.00
CA VAL A 57 -6.44 4.11 39.14
C VAL A 57 -6.66 3.61 37.72
N ALA A 58 -7.25 2.43 37.55
CA ALA A 58 -7.63 1.91 36.22
C ALA A 58 -8.63 2.84 35.53
N LEU A 59 -9.65 3.32 36.24
CA LEU A 59 -10.61 4.28 35.70
C LEU A 59 -9.94 5.59 35.30
N LEU A 60 -9.08 6.15 36.15
CA LEU A 60 -8.31 7.36 35.83
C LEU A 60 -7.42 7.14 34.60
N SER A 61 -6.80 5.96 34.47
CA SER A 61 -5.97 5.64 33.30
C SER A 61 -6.77 5.66 31.99
N ILE A 62 -8.01 5.17 32.02
CA ILE A 62 -8.93 5.25 30.87
C ILE A 62 -9.30 6.69 30.57
N LEU A 63 -9.62 7.49 31.60
CA LEU A 63 -9.93 8.91 31.43
C LEU A 63 -8.76 9.70 30.85
N THR A 64 -7.53 9.28 31.12
CA THR A 64 -6.32 9.92 30.57
C THR A 64 -6.24 9.76 29.04
N ILE A 65 -6.87 8.74 28.45
CA ILE A 65 -6.91 8.50 26.99
C ILE A 65 -7.79 9.52 26.26
N ILE A 66 -8.74 10.18 26.95
CA ILE A 66 -9.63 11.16 26.34
C ILE A 66 -8.84 12.36 25.79
N TRP A 67 -7.75 12.75 26.46
CA TRP A 67 -6.91 13.88 26.05
C TRP A 67 -6.11 13.67 24.76
N PRO A 68 -5.37 12.56 24.54
CA PRO A 68 -4.76 12.30 23.24
C PRO A 68 -5.81 12.05 22.15
N LEU A 69 -6.94 11.41 22.48
CA LEU A 69 -8.00 11.14 21.51
C LEU A 69 -8.61 12.43 20.93
N SER A 70 -8.73 13.49 21.74
CA SER A 70 -9.24 14.78 21.26
C SER A 70 -8.25 15.56 20.38
N ARG A 71 -6.97 15.16 20.34
CA ARG A 71 -5.93 15.77 19.49
C ARG A 71 -5.74 15.05 18.16
N VAL A 72 -6.28 13.84 18.01
CA VAL A 72 -6.17 13.06 16.77
C VAL A 72 -7.27 13.51 15.81
N GLY A 73 -6.87 13.96 14.62
CA GLY A 73 -7.81 14.26 13.54
C GLY A 73 -8.43 13.00 12.96
N GLY A 74 -9.66 13.11 12.46
CA GLY A 74 -10.31 12.06 11.70
C GLY A 74 -10.04 12.24 10.20
N GLU A 75 -9.48 11.22 9.56
CA GLU A 75 -9.43 11.10 8.10
C GLU A 75 -10.33 9.93 7.68
N PHE A 76 -10.97 10.03 6.51
CA PHE A 76 -11.85 8.96 6.02
C PHE A 76 -11.07 7.66 5.78
N LEU A 77 -9.91 7.77 5.12
CA LEU A 77 -8.96 6.69 4.86
C LEU A 77 -7.55 7.31 4.82
N PRO A 78 -6.50 6.56 5.21
CA PRO A 78 -5.14 7.05 5.08
C PRO A 78 -4.80 7.26 3.60
N GLN A 79 -4.07 8.32 3.32
CA GLN A 79 -3.62 8.59 1.95
C GLN A 79 -2.58 7.53 1.52
N ILE A 80 -2.96 6.66 0.57
CA ILE A 80 -2.07 5.64 0.01
C ILE A 80 -1.28 6.24 -1.13
N ASN A 81 0.03 6.07 -1.18
CA ASN A 81 0.84 6.54 -2.31
C ASN A 81 0.90 5.49 -3.43
N GLU A 82 0.30 5.76 -4.58
CA GLU A 82 0.25 4.84 -5.73
C GLU A 82 1.37 5.06 -6.76
N GLY A 83 2.15 6.14 -6.62
CA GLY A 83 3.22 6.51 -7.57
C GLY A 83 2.72 7.25 -8.82
N ASP A 84 1.42 7.43 -8.98
CA ASP A 84 0.79 8.29 -9.97
C ASP A 84 -0.18 9.29 -9.30
N LEU A 85 -0.35 10.44 -9.96
CA LEU A 85 -1.22 11.52 -9.51
C LEU A 85 -2.23 11.85 -10.62
N LEU A 86 -3.40 12.32 -10.21
CA LEU A 86 -4.45 12.77 -11.09
C LEU A 86 -4.68 14.27 -10.86
N TYR A 87 -4.50 15.06 -11.90
CA TYR A 87 -4.75 16.50 -11.87
C TYR A 87 -6.09 16.79 -12.55
N MET A 88 -7.02 17.39 -11.79
CA MET A 88 -8.40 17.64 -12.22
C MET A 88 -8.80 19.09 -11.95
N PRO A 89 -8.33 20.05 -12.74
CA PRO A 89 -8.65 21.43 -12.48
C PRO A 89 -10.09 21.75 -12.91
N SER A 90 -10.71 22.71 -12.25
CA SER A 90 -12.03 23.23 -12.59
C SER A 90 -11.94 24.65 -13.15
N THR A 91 -12.61 24.90 -14.27
CA THR A 91 -12.75 26.22 -14.91
C THR A 91 -14.22 26.64 -14.92
N LEU A 92 -14.47 27.93 -15.21
CA LEU A 92 -15.82 28.43 -15.45
C LEU A 92 -16.44 27.77 -16.71
N PRO A 93 -17.76 27.55 -16.71
CA PRO A 93 -18.45 26.95 -17.84
C PRO A 93 -18.45 27.86 -19.06
N GLY A 94 -18.45 27.27 -20.25
CA GLY A 94 -18.52 27.99 -21.54
C GLY A 94 -17.19 28.16 -22.28
N ILE A 95 -16.15 27.41 -21.89
CA ILE A 95 -14.89 27.33 -22.65
C ILE A 95 -15.10 26.58 -23.98
N SER A 96 -14.48 27.06 -25.06
CA SER A 96 -14.51 26.36 -26.34
C SER A 96 -13.57 25.14 -26.34
N ALA A 97 -13.90 24.12 -27.13
CA ALA A 97 -13.06 22.91 -27.24
C ALA A 97 -11.61 23.22 -27.65
N ALA A 98 -11.43 24.18 -28.55
CA ALA A 98 -10.10 24.62 -29.00
C ALA A 98 -9.31 25.28 -27.87
N GLN A 99 -9.95 26.15 -27.10
CA GLN A 99 -9.31 26.82 -25.96
C GLN A 99 -8.97 25.82 -24.85
N ALA A 100 -9.85 24.85 -24.59
CA ALA A 100 -9.61 23.80 -23.61
C ALA A 100 -8.44 22.88 -24.02
N ALA A 101 -8.27 22.60 -25.32
CA ALA A 101 -7.12 21.84 -25.82
C ALA A 101 -5.80 22.62 -25.72
N ASP A 102 -5.79 23.93 -26.03
CA ASP A 102 -4.62 24.79 -25.85
C ASP A 102 -4.23 24.89 -24.36
N MET A 103 -5.22 25.04 -23.50
CA MET A 103 -5.06 25.05 -22.05
C MET A 103 -4.50 23.73 -21.50
N LEU A 104 -5.01 22.59 -21.98
CA LEU A 104 -4.46 21.28 -21.66
C LEU A 104 -2.99 21.20 -22.02
N GLN A 105 -2.62 21.58 -23.23
CA GLN A 105 -1.23 21.49 -23.70
C GLN A 105 -0.29 22.38 -22.89
N LYS A 106 -0.71 23.59 -22.53
CA LYS A 106 0.07 24.49 -21.66
C LYS A 106 0.28 23.89 -20.28
N THR A 107 -0.78 23.32 -19.71
CA THR A 107 -0.73 22.69 -18.39
C THR A 107 0.18 21.47 -18.40
N ASP A 108 0.06 20.59 -19.40
CA ASP A 108 0.91 19.40 -19.54
C ASP A 108 2.40 19.76 -19.66
N LYS A 109 2.72 20.83 -20.39
CA LYS A 109 4.08 21.35 -20.50
C LYS A 109 4.61 21.82 -19.15
N LEU A 110 3.81 22.56 -18.38
CA LEU A 110 4.18 23.03 -17.04
C LEU A 110 4.38 21.86 -16.07
N ILE A 111 3.50 20.86 -16.08
CA ILE A 111 3.65 19.65 -15.25
C ILE A 111 4.98 18.94 -15.60
N MET A 112 5.31 18.81 -16.88
CA MET A 112 6.53 18.14 -17.33
C MET A 112 7.83 18.88 -16.95
N THR A 113 7.76 20.16 -16.54
CA THR A 113 8.93 20.88 -16.03
C THR A 113 9.43 20.36 -14.68
N VAL A 114 8.57 19.68 -13.90
CA VAL A 114 8.95 19.13 -12.61
C VAL A 114 9.77 17.85 -12.81
N PRO A 115 11.00 17.74 -12.27
CA PRO A 115 11.92 16.67 -12.62
C PRO A 115 11.48 15.29 -12.11
N GLU A 116 10.61 15.21 -11.10
CA GLU A 116 10.04 13.96 -10.61
C GLU A 116 9.01 13.34 -11.55
N VAL A 117 8.48 14.11 -12.51
CA VAL A 117 7.49 13.62 -13.47
C VAL A 117 8.18 12.81 -14.57
N ALA A 118 7.66 11.61 -14.83
CA ALA A 118 8.13 10.75 -15.91
C ALA A 118 7.30 10.92 -17.18
N ARG A 119 5.96 10.96 -17.03
CA ARG A 119 5.01 11.10 -18.14
C ARG A 119 3.78 11.87 -17.70
N VAL A 120 3.21 12.62 -18.64
CA VAL A 120 1.97 13.36 -18.48
C VAL A 120 1.03 12.93 -19.60
N PHE A 121 -0.20 12.60 -19.25
CA PHE A 121 -1.25 12.26 -20.20
C PHE A 121 -2.50 13.07 -19.87
N GLY A 122 -2.63 14.21 -20.53
CA GLY A 122 -3.80 15.07 -20.46
C GLY A 122 -4.98 14.54 -21.27
N LYS A 123 -6.18 14.63 -20.70
CA LYS A 123 -7.47 14.37 -21.36
C LYS A 123 -8.40 15.55 -21.07
N THR A 124 -9.01 16.09 -22.11
CA THR A 124 -10.09 17.09 -21.99
C THR A 124 -11.39 16.47 -22.47
N GLY A 125 -12.46 16.61 -21.68
CA GLY A 125 -13.72 15.93 -21.96
C GLY A 125 -13.65 14.42 -21.75
N LYS A 126 -14.57 13.71 -22.40
CA LYS A 126 -14.77 12.28 -22.20
C LYS A 126 -14.01 11.40 -23.20
N ALA A 127 -13.67 10.20 -22.77
CA ALA A 127 -13.37 9.10 -23.67
C ALA A 127 -14.66 8.51 -24.28
N GLU A 128 -14.53 7.74 -25.37
CA GLU A 128 -15.63 7.02 -26.03
C GLU A 128 -16.11 5.80 -25.20
N THR A 129 -16.59 6.07 -23.99
CA THR A 129 -17.11 5.07 -23.05
C THR A 129 -18.24 5.67 -22.22
N ALA A 130 -19.22 4.85 -21.86
CA ALA A 130 -20.32 5.25 -20.98
C ALA A 130 -19.87 5.51 -19.52
N THR A 131 -18.67 5.07 -19.15
CA THR A 131 -18.12 5.25 -17.80
C THR A 131 -17.51 6.63 -17.56
N ASP A 132 -17.39 7.46 -18.59
CA ASP A 132 -16.76 8.77 -18.53
C ASP A 132 -17.71 9.82 -19.12
N SER A 133 -18.27 10.65 -18.24
CA SER A 133 -19.22 11.70 -18.60
C SER A 133 -18.63 13.10 -18.47
N ALA A 134 -17.30 13.23 -18.56
CA ALA A 134 -16.61 14.51 -18.40
C ALA A 134 -17.00 15.53 -19.50
N PRO A 135 -17.44 16.74 -19.13
CA PRO A 135 -17.66 17.83 -20.08
C PRO A 135 -16.32 18.36 -20.61
N LEU A 136 -16.32 19.03 -21.77
CA LEU A 136 -15.10 19.58 -22.39
C LEU A 136 -14.41 20.67 -21.55
N GLU A 137 -15.11 21.26 -20.60
CA GLU A 137 -14.54 22.21 -19.64
C GLU A 137 -13.73 21.52 -18.54
N MET A 138 -13.96 20.22 -18.29
CA MET A 138 -13.23 19.46 -17.29
C MET A 138 -12.03 18.76 -17.92
N VAL A 139 -10.88 18.96 -17.29
CA VAL A 139 -9.61 18.35 -17.67
C VAL A 139 -9.26 17.27 -16.65
N GLU A 140 -8.78 16.14 -17.14
CA GLU A 140 -8.22 15.06 -16.32
C GLU A 140 -6.85 14.70 -16.87
N THR A 141 -5.82 15.01 -16.09
CA THR A 141 -4.43 14.72 -16.48
C THR A 141 -3.85 13.66 -15.58
N THR A 142 -3.45 12.54 -16.16
CA THR A 142 -2.71 11.49 -15.44
C THR A 142 -1.24 11.83 -15.45
N ILE A 143 -0.63 11.86 -14.27
CA ILE A 143 0.78 12.18 -14.07
C ILE A 143 1.46 10.95 -13.48
N GLN A 144 2.37 10.36 -14.26
CA GLN A 144 3.20 9.26 -13.78
C GLN A 144 4.50 9.82 -13.23
N LEU A 145 4.77 9.56 -11.96
CA LEU A 145 6.02 9.97 -11.33
C LEU A 145 7.12 8.93 -11.60
N LYS A 146 8.37 9.39 -11.52
CA LYS A 146 9.53 8.50 -11.52
C LYS A 146 9.52 7.61 -10.28
N PRO A 147 10.21 6.45 -10.30
CA PRO A 147 10.43 5.66 -9.10
C PRO A 147 11.01 6.51 -7.97
N GLN A 148 10.55 6.30 -6.73
CA GLN A 148 10.92 7.12 -5.57
C GLN A 148 12.44 7.26 -5.36
N ALA A 149 13.22 6.24 -5.76
CA ALA A 149 14.68 6.26 -5.69
C ALA A 149 15.35 7.30 -6.62
N GLN A 150 14.62 7.84 -7.60
CA GLN A 150 15.12 8.84 -8.56
C GLN A 150 14.68 10.26 -8.22
N TRP A 151 13.99 10.46 -7.10
CA TRP A 151 13.56 11.79 -6.67
C TRP A 151 14.74 12.59 -6.12
N ARG A 152 14.63 13.92 -6.14
CA ARG A 152 15.63 14.78 -5.48
C ARG A 152 15.69 14.45 -3.98
N ALA A 153 16.86 14.68 -3.37
CA ALA A 153 17.07 14.38 -1.96
C ALA A 153 16.09 15.18 -1.07
N GLY A 154 15.43 14.50 -0.13
CA GLY A 154 14.48 15.12 0.80
C GLY A 154 13.10 15.46 0.22
N MET A 155 12.80 15.00 -1.00
CA MET A 155 11.46 15.14 -1.60
C MET A 155 10.48 14.14 -0.99
N THR A 156 9.30 14.65 -0.67
CA THR A 156 8.12 13.85 -0.30
C THR A 156 7.02 14.11 -1.31
N MET A 157 5.99 13.26 -1.31
CA MET A 157 4.87 13.40 -2.23
C MET A 157 4.16 14.75 -2.05
N GLU A 158 4.02 15.20 -0.82
CA GLU A 158 3.36 16.46 -0.45
C GLU A 158 4.15 17.65 -1.03
N LYS A 159 5.49 17.60 -0.96
CA LYS A 159 6.35 18.62 -1.56
C LYS A 159 6.26 18.66 -3.08
N ILE A 160 6.16 17.48 -3.72
CA ILE A 160 5.97 17.40 -5.17
C ILE A 160 4.61 18.01 -5.56
N ILE A 161 3.54 17.70 -4.82
CA ILE A 161 2.21 18.28 -5.05
C ILE A 161 2.26 19.80 -4.85
N GLU A 162 2.95 20.29 -3.80
CA GLU A 162 3.09 21.72 -3.53
C GLU A 162 3.87 22.44 -4.65
N GLU A 163 4.95 21.84 -5.15
CA GLU A 163 5.73 22.39 -6.27
C GLU A 163 4.94 22.38 -7.58
N LEU A 164 4.20 21.31 -7.84
CA LEU A 164 3.27 21.22 -8.97
C LEU A 164 2.18 22.29 -8.88
N ASP A 165 1.58 22.50 -7.71
CA ASP A 165 0.54 23.52 -7.52
C ASP A 165 1.05 24.95 -7.70
N LYS A 166 2.31 25.21 -7.31
CA LYS A 166 2.96 26.51 -7.53
C LYS A 166 3.31 26.75 -8.99
N THR A 167 3.75 25.71 -9.69
CA THR A 167 4.24 25.80 -11.08
C THR A 167 3.11 25.86 -12.09
N VAL A 168 2.07 25.03 -11.88
CA VAL A 168 0.96 24.85 -12.81
C VAL A 168 -0.16 25.82 -12.43
N ARG A 169 -0.01 27.10 -12.75
CA ARG A 169 -1.06 28.10 -12.49
C ARG A 169 -1.41 28.88 -13.75
N LEU A 170 -2.70 28.84 -14.08
CA LEU A 170 -3.29 29.62 -15.16
C LEU A 170 -4.43 30.48 -14.58
N PRO A 171 -4.64 31.71 -15.10
CA PRO A 171 -5.74 32.55 -14.64
C PRO A 171 -7.09 31.88 -14.94
N GLY A 172 -8.01 31.92 -13.97
CA GLY A 172 -9.34 31.32 -14.12
C GLY A 172 -9.40 29.80 -13.97
N LEU A 173 -8.29 29.15 -13.57
CA LEU A 173 -8.21 27.72 -13.34
C LEU A 173 -7.96 27.41 -11.86
N ALA A 174 -8.88 26.67 -11.23
CA ALA A 174 -8.67 26.16 -9.88
C ALA A 174 -8.04 24.76 -9.94
N ASN A 175 -6.84 24.62 -9.40
CA ASN A 175 -6.11 23.36 -9.37
C ASN A 175 -6.66 22.40 -8.32
N LEU A 176 -6.76 21.13 -8.68
CA LEU A 176 -7.03 20.05 -7.73
C LEU A 176 -6.14 18.85 -8.06
N TRP A 177 -5.51 18.31 -7.02
CA TRP A 177 -4.58 17.19 -7.11
C TRP A 177 -5.14 16.02 -6.32
N TYR A 178 -5.26 14.88 -6.97
CA TYR A 178 -5.83 13.67 -6.41
C TYR A 178 -4.91 12.48 -6.62
N ARG A 179 -5.17 11.44 -5.84
CA ARG A 179 -4.60 10.11 -6.03
C ARG A 179 -5.53 9.29 -6.92
N ARG A 180 -4.96 8.55 -7.87
CA ARG A 180 -5.75 7.98 -8.97
C ARG A 180 -6.85 7.02 -8.49
N PHE A 181 -6.50 6.03 -7.67
CA PHE A 181 -7.46 5.01 -7.25
C PHE A 181 -8.45 5.51 -6.20
N VAL A 182 -8.01 6.39 -5.30
CA VAL A 182 -8.88 6.98 -4.28
C VAL A 182 -10.02 7.75 -4.94
N THR A 183 -9.74 8.59 -5.95
CA THR A 183 -10.79 9.39 -6.61
C THR A 183 -11.70 8.56 -7.51
N ALA A 184 -11.17 7.55 -8.21
CA ALA A 184 -11.99 6.66 -9.02
C ALA A 184 -13.07 5.94 -8.19
N SER A 185 -12.79 5.64 -6.92
CA SER A 185 -13.78 5.04 -6.01
C SER A 185 -14.86 6.02 -5.53
N ILE A 186 -14.53 7.31 -5.42
CA ILE A 186 -15.44 8.36 -4.92
C ILE A 186 -16.33 8.92 -6.03
N CYS A 187 -15.78 9.10 -7.24
CA CYS A 187 -16.50 9.68 -8.38
C CYS A 187 -17.39 8.64 -9.11
N SER A 188 -17.36 7.38 -8.69
CA SER A 188 -18.20 6.34 -9.27
C SER A 188 -19.65 6.52 -8.81
N PRO A 189 -20.65 6.60 -9.72
CA PRO A 189 -22.04 6.79 -9.33
C PRO A 189 -22.50 5.65 -8.39
N PRO A 190 -23.29 5.96 -7.36
CA PRO A 190 -23.75 4.98 -6.38
C PRO A 190 -24.54 3.88 -7.10
N GLY A 191 -24.01 2.65 -7.09
CA GLY A 191 -24.59 1.50 -7.79
C GLY A 191 -23.72 0.91 -8.90
N SER A 192 -22.66 1.60 -9.32
CA SER A 192 -21.64 1.02 -10.21
C SER A 192 -20.75 0.05 -9.43
N LYS A 193 -21.14 -1.23 -9.37
CA LYS A 193 -20.24 -2.31 -8.95
C LYS A 193 -19.09 -2.35 -9.97
N ALA A 194 -18.03 -1.59 -9.72
CA ALA A 194 -16.75 -1.75 -10.40
C ALA A 194 -16.21 -3.12 -9.99
N ARG A 195 -16.69 -4.16 -10.70
CA ARG A 195 -16.10 -5.49 -10.67
C ARG A 195 -14.66 -5.31 -11.12
N SER A 196 -13.74 -5.45 -10.16
CA SER A 196 -12.32 -5.62 -10.37
C SER A 196 -12.07 -6.93 -11.11
N ALA A 197 -12.46 -6.95 -12.38
CA ALA A 197 -12.33 -8.07 -13.30
C ALA A 197 -12.20 -7.51 -14.71
N LEU A 198 -11.06 -6.87 -15.02
CA LEU A 198 -10.62 -6.77 -16.41
C LEU A 198 -9.15 -7.13 -16.50
N ARG A 199 -8.97 -8.45 -16.65
CA ARG A 199 -8.03 -9.07 -17.58
C ARG A 199 -7.67 -8.10 -18.70
N PHE A 200 -6.45 -7.57 -18.70
CA PHE A 200 -5.91 -6.82 -19.84
C PHE A 200 -5.93 -7.74 -21.07
N PRO A 201 -6.70 -7.45 -22.15
CA PRO A 201 -6.35 -7.98 -23.44
C PRO A 201 -5.13 -7.18 -23.93
N ALA A 202 -3.98 -7.84 -24.00
CA ALA A 202 -2.79 -7.33 -24.67
C ALA A 202 -3.01 -7.27 -26.20
N ARG A 203 -3.91 -6.39 -26.64
CA ARG A 203 -4.18 -6.19 -28.07
C ARG A 203 -4.53 -4.73 -28.32
N TYR A 204 -3.52 -3.87 -28.28
CA TYR A 204 -3.59 -2.58 -28.95
C TYR A 204 -3.49 -2.83 -30.45
N SER A 205 -4.55 -2.55 -31.20
CA SER A 205 -4.46 -2.30 -32.64
C SER A 205 -3.80 -0.94 -32.85
N PRO A 206 -2.77 -0.82 -33.69
CA PRO A 206 -2.18 0.48 -33.98
C PRO A 206 -3.13 1.26 -34.90
N ILE A 207 -3.62 2.41 -34.40
CA ILE A 207 -4.18 3.45 -35.26
C ILE A 207 -3.01 4.00 -36.09
N SER A 208 -3.07 3.77 -37.39
CA SER A 208 -2.06 4.22 -38.36
C SER A 208 -2.07 5.74 -38.47
N THR A 209 -1.08 6.41 -37.88
CA THR A 209 -0.66 7.73 -38.34
C THR A 209 0.43 7.53 -39.39
N ARG A 210 0.06 7.74 -40.67
CA ARG A 210 0.98 7.69 -41.80
C ARG A 210 1.82 8.96 -41.80
N SER A 211 2.98 8.92 -41.16
CA SER A 211 4.04 9.93 -41.35
C SER A 211 5.08 9.35 -42.32
N GLN A 212 5.19 9.96 -43.50
CA GLN A 212 6.26 9.67 -44.45
C GLN A 212 7.56 10.28 -43.94
N ASN A 213 8.39 9.50 -43.25
CA ASN A 213 9.84 9.66 -43.42
C ASN A 213 10.57 8.40 -42.96
N GLY A 214 11.36 7.83 -43.87
CA GLY A 214 12.11 6.61 -43.65
C GLY A 214 13.32 6.85 -42.74
N SER A 215 13.24 6.38 -41.50
CA SER A 215 14.41 5.85 -40.80
C SER A 215 13.94 4.75 -39.85
N LYS A 216 14.50 3.56 -40.07
CA LYS A 216 14.07 2.28 -39.51
C LYS A 216 14.57 2.20 -38.06
N TRP A 217 13.75 2.59 -37.09
CA TRP A 217 14.05 2.35 -35.67
C TRP A 217 13.72 0.91 -35.31
N SER A 218 14.75 0.15 -34.94
CA SER A 218 14.61 -1.19 -34.34
C SER A 218 14.35 -1.05 -32.85
N PRO A 219 13.26 -1.61 -32.28
CA PRO A 219 13.04 -1.60 -30.85
C PRO A 219 14.02 -2.57 -30.17
N GLU A 220 14.96 -2.02 -29.40
CA GLU A 220 15.79 -2.79 -28.49
C GLU A 220 14.90 -3.39 -27.38
N PRO A 221 14.89 -4.71 -27.17
CA PRO A 221 14.06 -5.31 -26.15
C PRO A 221 14.58 -4.88 -24.78
N TYR A 222 13.68 -4.34 -23.95
CA TYR A 222 13.87 -4.14 -22.53
C TYR A 222 14.33 -5.47 -21.91
N ARG A 223 15.63 -5.59 -21.66
CA ARG A 223 16.23 -6.78 -21.05
C ARG A 223 15.84 -6.74 -19.58
N ALA A 224 14.79 -7.47 -19.23
CA ALA A 224 14.47 -7.77 -17.84
C ALA A 224 15.73 -8.36 -17.18
N SER A 225 16.34 -7.61 -16.26
CA SER A 225 17.44 -8.12 -15.45
C SER A 225 16.92 -9.32 -14.66
N PRO A 226 17.60 -10.49 -14.68
CA PRO A 226 17.19 -11.60 -13.84
C PRO A 226 17.36 -11.17 -12.38
N ARG A 227 16.25 -11.10 -11.64
CA ARG A 227 16.26 -11.06 -10.17
C ARG A 227 16.85 -12.39 -9.68
N ARG A 228 18.18 -12.47 -9.66
CA ARG A 228 18.95 -13.35 -8.80
C ARG A 228 18.81 -12.76 -7.39
N TRP A 229 18.57 -13.61 -6.38
CA TRP A 229 18.34 -13.27 -4.96
C TRP A 229 16.89 -12.97 -4.55
N GLN A 230 16.10 -14.04 -4.38
CA GLN A 230 15.10 -14.20 -3.30
C GLN A 230 14.50 -15.60 -3.42
N ASN A 231 15.25 -16.63 -3.02
CA ASN A 231 14.78 -18.00 -2.76
C ASN A 231 15.81 -18.79 -1.92
N ALA A 232 16.43 -18.13 -0.94
CA ALA A 232 17.48 -18.73 -0.09
C ALA A 232 17.00 -19.17 1.31
N TRP A 233 15.68 -19.18 1.57
CA TRP A 233 15.14 -19.51 2.91
C TRP A 233 14.12 -20.67 2.94
N TRP A 234 13.96 -21.44 1.87
CA TRP A 234 12.94 -22.51 1.79
C TRP A 234 13.46 -23.88 1.29
N ALA A 235 14.69 -24.26 1.62
CA ALA A 235 15.26 -25.56 1.21
C ALA A 235 16.11 -26.24 2.30
N GLY A 236 15.61 -26.31 3.54
CA GLY A 236 16.33 -26.90 4.68
C GLY A 236 15.66 -28.07 5.39
N ALA A 237 14.47 -28.54 4.98
CA ALA A 237 13.68 -29.45 5.83
C ALA A 237 13.20 -30.75 5.16
N ILE A 238 13.68 -31.11 3.97
CA ILE A 238 13.31 -32.37 3.31
C ILE A 238 14.56 -32.99 2.68
N LEU A 239 15.47 -33.53 3.50
CA LEU A 239 16.52 -34.45 3.02
C LEU A 239 17.30 -35.16 4.16
N ILE A 240 16.63 -35.62 5.22
CA ILE A 240 17.20 -36.66 6.09
C ILE A 240 16.11 -37.71 6.39
N SER A 241 15.78 -38.48 5.36
CA SER A 241 15.18 -39.80 5.49
C SER A 241 15.82 -40.67 4.42
N LEU A 242 16.94 -41.31 4.75
CA LEU A 242 17.52 -42.52 4.10
C LEU A 242 18.93 -42.80 4.64
N SER A 243 19.02 -43.23 5.90
CA SER A 243 20.11 -44.04 6.50
C SER A 243 19.77 -44.12 7.98
N THR A 244 19.21 -45.18 8.55
CA THR A 244 19.65 -46.56 8.53
C THR A 244 18.46 -47.49 8.83
N ALA A 245 18.04 -48.27 7.85
CA ALA A 245 17.29 -49.49 8.10
C ALA A 245 18.29 -50.65 8.27
N LYS A 246 18.41 -51.20 9.48
CA LYS A 246 18.94 -52.55 9.68
C LYS A 246 18.07 -53.30 10.68
N LYS A 247 17.33 -54.26 10.13
CA LYS A 247 16.53 -55.32 10.76
C LYS A 247 17.31 -56.03 11.90
N ARG A 248 16.63 -56.40 12.99
CA ARG A 248 16.14 -57.79 13.28
C ARG A 248 15.50 -57.92 14.70
N PRO A 249 14.73 -59.01 14.96
CA PRO A 249 13.60 -59.04 15.89
C PRO A 249 13.79 -59.91 17.16
N ALA A 250 12.78 -59.81 18.06
CA ALA A 250 12.26 -60.78 19.04
C ALA A 250 13.13 -61.27 20.21
N MET A 251 12.66 -61.06 21.45
CA MET A 251 12.12 -62.08 22.38
C MET A 251 12.10 -61.57 23.84
N ALA A 252 11.08 -62.04 24.58
CA ALA A 252 10.86 -62.07 26.03
C ALA A 252 10.56 -60.75 26.75
#